data_AF-A0A7W8A405-F1
#
_entry.id   AF-A0A7W8A405-F1
#
_cell.length_a   1.000
_cell.length_b   1.000
_cell.length_c   1.000
_cell.angle_alpha   90.00
_cell.angle_beta   90.00
_cell.angle_gamma   90.00
#
_symmetry.space_group_name_H-M   'P 1'
#
loop_
_entity.id
_entity.type
_entity.pdbx_description
1 polymer ?
#
loop_
_entity_poly.entity_id
_entity_poly.type
_entity_poly.pdbx_seq_one_letter_code
_entity_poly.pdbx_strand_id
1 'polypeptide(L)'
;MTVLKDVIDPFRSVYSLSDGVSAPVVIDGFERPEQWGPAIHGAVLRTHLPQARAALQAGSTVAFGEVAATQQALLTPTGVVPWAEISEIGVENGVASIKVRQQWRPLTTTYVRDLPNFLVLFTLIEELKGGARASGSRLGWVVGGVATFLVIALVAGGIVVVKRLVKTGVREGITASQETPTPTPSDTASATPEPSETYSPTTEPTPTEEPFDASTLDDEDTDQTPITSGALLADSFTTRKGVRYNLKGTRSDDCPAWFQEGRVRTLLRSGRCKEMISGVYASANSTKNNRIMVVIRVIPFKDSSTAKRTFDKLPAGSRDWGFMCPLKGPGSGLCANGRGSWSSAYIWGWTQHNHRYVIATLALYENLADGSSTKPWLTDASKAALEAAGPMVYHDTN
;
A
#
# COMPACT_ATOMS: atom_id res chain seq x y z
N MET A 1 0.52 -2.39 -30.03
CA MET A 1 -0.60 -2.60 -29.08
C MET A 1 -0.21 -1.86 -27.81
N THR A 2 -1.06 -1.01 -27.25
CA THR A 2 -0.72 -0.38 -25.96
C THR A 2 -0.54 -1.46 -24.90
N VAL A 3 0.60 -1.42 -24.23
CA VAL A 3 0.97 -2.29 -23.13
C VAL A 3 0.83 -1.48 -21.85
N LEU A 4 -0.16 -1.84 -21.03
CA LEU A 4 -0.09 -1.51 -19.62
C LEU A 4 0.75 -2.60 -18.93
N LYS A 5 1.84 -2.19 -18.29
CA LYS A 5 2.45 -2.93 -17.18
C LYS A 5 1.92 -2.34 -15.88
N ASP A 6 1.26 -3.18 -15.11
CA ASP A 6 0.58 -2.80 -13.88
C ASP A 6 1.51 -3.11 -12.71
N VAL A 7 2.24 -2.11 -12.20
CA VAL A 7 3.03 -2.30 -10.99
C VAL A 7 2.09 -2.27 -9.80
N ILE A 8 1.52 -3.45 -9.53
CA ILE A 8 0.75 -3.78 -8.34
C ILE A 8 1.69 -3.81 -7.12
N ASP A 9 2.19 -2.64 -6.75
CA ASP A 9 2.38 -2.31 -5.34
C ASP A 9 0.98 -2.02 -4.80
N PRO A 10 0.47 -2.80 -3.82
CA PRO A 10 -0.88 -2.61 -3.28
C PRO A 10 -1.12 -1.25 -2.61
N PHE A 11 -0.10 -0.38 -2.51
CA PHE A 11 -0.16 0.96 -1.91
C PHE A 11 0.23 2.08 -2.87
N ARG A 12 0.54 1.75 -4.13
CA ARG A 12 0.73 2.74 -5.18
C ARG A 12 0.52 2.10 -6.55
N SER A 13 -0.62 2.39 -7.16
CA SER A 13 -0.96 1.94 -8.51
C SER A 13 -0.09 2.66 -9.54
N VAL A 14 1.14 2.17 -9.74
CA VAL A 14 2.13 2.75 -10.65
C VAL A 14 1.91 2.13 -12.04
N TYR A 15 1.31 2.92 -12.92
CA TYR A 15 0.88 2.49 -14.24
C TYR A 15 1.92 2.85 -15.29
N SER A 16 2.57 1.84 -15.86
CA SER A 16 3.55 2.01 -16.93
C SER A 16 2.89 1.73 -18.28
N LEU A 17 2.64 2.78 -19.06
CA LEU A 17 2.12 2.69 -20.42
C LEU A 17 3.29 2.67 -21.41
N SER A 18 3.32 1.67 -22.29
CA SER A 18 4.23 1.61 -23.43
C SER A 18 3.45 1.30 -24.71
N ASP A 19 3.88 1.91 -25.81
CA ASP A 19 3.47 1.58 -27.18
C ASP A 19 4.28 0.39 -27.76
N GLY A 20 5.38 0.01 -27.11
CA GLY A 20 6.36 -0.98 -27.56
C GLY A 20 7.55 -0.40 -28.34
N VAL A 21 7.66 0.93 -28.46
CA VAL A 21 8.67 1.64 -29.27
C VAL A 21 9.35 2.75 -28.45
N SER A 22 8.57 3.49 -27.67
CA SER A 22 8.98 4.60 -26.82
C SER A 22 9.35 4.14 -25.40
N ALA A 23 10.12 4.97 -24.70
CA ALA A 23 10.33 4.81 -23.27
C ALA A 23 8.98 4.81 -22.52
N PRO A 24 8.70 3.87 -21.60
CA PRO A 24 7.40 3.76 -20.97
C PRO A 24 7.05 5.01 -20.13
N VAL A 25 5.83 5.53 -20.32
CA VAL A 25 5.28 6.61 -19.51
C VAL A 25 4.81 6.01 -18.19
N VAL A 26 5.52 6.35 -17.11
CA VAL A 26 5.17 5.94 -15.75
C VAL A 26 4.25 7.00 -15.15
N ILE A 27 2.95 6.68 -15.05
CA ILE A 27 1.97 7.48 -14.32
C ILE A 27 1.94 7.00 -12.88
N ASP A 28 2.08 7.94 -11.95
CA ASP A 28 2.43 7.69 -10.56
C ASP A 28 1.79 8.76 -9.66
N GLY A 29 1.46 8.41 -8.41
CA GLY A 29 0.90 9.35 -7.44
C GLY A 29 -0.58 9.69 -7.64
N PHE A 30 -1.39 8.76 -8.14
CA PHE A 30 -2.86 8.90 -8.13
C PHE A 30 -3.38 9.10 -6.71
N GLU A 31 -4.01 10.26 -6.45
CA GLU A 31 -4.94 10.40 -5.33
C GLU A 31 -6.09 9.41 -5.53
N ARG A 32 -6.55 8.75 -4.45
CA ARG A 32 -7.70 7.82 -4.48
C ARG A 32 -7.50 6.56 -5.34
N PRO A 33 -6.44 5.75 -5.10
CA PRO A 33 -6.17 4.54 -5.88
C PRO A 33 -7.33 3.51 -5.84
N GLU A 34 -8.17 3.54 -4.80
CA GLU A 34 -9.38 2.72 -4.70
C GLU A 34 -10.42 3.03 -5.79
N GLN A 35 -10.36 4.22 -6.39
CA GLN A 35 -11.23 4.62 -7.51
C GLN A 35 -10.52 4.42 -8.86
N TRP A 36 -9.27 4.89 -8.99
CA TRP A 36 -8.55 4.83 -10.26
C TRP A 36 -8.15 3.42 -10.66
N GLY A 37 -7.78 2.56 -9.70
CA GLY A 37 -7.39 1.17 -10.00
C GLY A 37 -8.49 0.41 -10.76
N PRO A 38 -9.70 0.25 -10.18
CA PRO A 38 -10.83 -0.37 -10.86
C PRO A 38 -11.23 0.34 -12.17
N ALA A 39 -11.12 1.67 -12.24
CA ALA A 39 -11.44 2.44 -13.45
C ALA A 39 -10.46 2.16 -14.61
N ILE A 40 -9.16 2.13 -14.33
CA ILE A 40 -8.06 1.84 -15.27
C ILE A 40 -8.09 0.37 -15.69
N HIS A 41 -8.22 -0.56 -14.74
CA HIS A 41 -8.43 -1.99 -15.00
C HIS A 41 -9.63 -2.21 -15.94
N GLY A 42 -10.75 -1.55 -15.66
CA GLY A 42 -11.93 -1.59 -16.52
C GLY A 42 -11.71 -0.96 -17.90
N ALA A 43 -10.91 0.10 -18.02
CA ALA A 43 -10.60 0.74 -19.30
C ALA A 43 -9.70 -0.15 -20.18
N VAL A 44 -8.68 -0.79 -19.59
CA VAL A 44 -7.82 -1.78 -20.26
C VAL A 44 -8.65 -2.93 -20.82
N LEU A 45 -9.52 -3.52 -19.99
CA LEU A 45 -10.38 -4.64 -20.40
C LEU A 45 -11.36 -4.22 -21.51
N ARG A 46 -12.05 -3.06 -21.38
CA ARG A 46 -12.94 -2.54 -22.44
C ARG A 46 -12.23 -2.32 -23.77
N THR A 47 -10.96 -1.88 -23.74
CA THR A 47 -10.19 -1.53 -24.93
C THR A 47 -9.59 -2.77 -25.63
N HIS A 48 -8.94 -3.66 -24.87
CA HIS A 48 -8.08 -4.70 -25.43
C HIS A 48 -8.74 -6.09 -25.48
N LEU A 49 -9.68 -6.42 -24.59
CA LEU A 49 -10.32 -7.74 -24.58
C LEU A 49 -11.12 -8.05 -25.86
N PRO A 50 -11.89 -7.10 -26.45
CA PRO A 50 -12.59 -7.36 -27.72
C PRO A 50 -11.63 -7.67 -28.88
N GLN A 51 -10.49 -6.95 -28.94
CA GLN A 51 -9.46 -7.16 -29.96
C GLN A 51 -8.80 -8.54 -29.80
N ALA A 52 -8.45 -8.92 -28.57
CA ALA A 52 -7.86 -10.22 -28.29
C ALA A 52 -8.82 -11.38 -28.59
N ARG A 53 -10.10 -11.28 -28.21
CA ARG A 53 -11.12 -12.27 -28.59
C ARG A 53 -11.26 -12.40 -30.10
N ALA A 54 -11.32 -11.28 -30.84
CA ALA A 54 -11.45 -11.30 -32.29
C ALA A 54 -10.24 -11.96 -32.98
N ALA A 55 -9.02 -11.69 -32.50
CA ALA A 55 -7.81 -12.35 -32.98
C ALA A 55 -7.85 -13.88 -32.76
N LEU A 56 -8.23 -14.33 -31.56
CA LEU A 56 -8.37 -15.75 -31.24
C LEU A 56 -9.48 -16.43 -32.07
N GLN A 57 -10.59 -15.74 -32.33
CA GLN A 57 -11.67 -16.22 -33.20
C GLN A 57 -11.24 -16.33 -34.67
N ALA A 58 -10.33 -15.47 -35.13
CA ALA A 58 -9.66 -15.55 -36.42
C ALA A 58 -8.48 -16.56 -36.45
N GLY A 59 -8.32 -17.39 -35.42
CA GLY A 59 -7.25 -18.38 -35.33
C GLY A 59 -5.85 -17.81 -35.08
N SER A 60 -5.74 -16.51 -34.77
CA SER A 60 -4.46 -15.84 -34.51
C SER A 60 -4.01 -16.00 -33.07
N THR A 61 -2.69 -16.03 -32.86
CA THR A 61 -2.07 -16.06 -31.53
C THR A 61 -2.00 -14.65 -30.92
N VAL A 62 -2.36 -14.50 -29.64
CA VAL A 62 -2.28 -13.23 -28.90
C VAL A 62 -1.20 -13.32 -27.83
N ALA A 63 -0.14 -12.50 -27.92
CA ALA A 63 1.00 -12.54 -27.02
C ALA A 63 0.88 -11.54 -25.84
N PHE A 64 1.39 -11.97 -24.68
CA PHE A 64 1.38 -11.26 -23.41
C PHE A 64 2.77 -11.35 -22.75
N GLY A 65 3.82 -11.03 -23.49
CA GLY A 65 5.21 -11.29 -23.09
C GLY A 65 5.63 -12.72 -23.43
N GLU A 66 6.18 -13.46 -22.47
CA GLU A 66 6.61 -14.86 -22.65
C GLU A 66 5.47 -15.89 -22.69
N VAL A 67 4.23 -15.44 -22.50
CA VAL A 67 2.99 -16.24 -22.53
C VAL A 67 2.14 -15.79 -23.71
N ALA A 68 1.46 -16.70 -24.40
CA ALA A 68 0.55 -16.36 -25.49
C ALA A 68 -0.69 -17.27 -25.53
N ALA A 69 -1.85 -16.73 -25.94
CA ALA A 69 -3.09 -17.48 -26.10
C ALA A 69 -3.33 -17.85 -27.57
N THR A 70 -3.85 -19.06 -27.82
CA THR A 70 -4.47 -19.47 -29.09
C THR A 70 -5.92 -19.91 -28.86
N GLN A 71 -6.66 -20.21 -29.92
CA GLN A 71 -8.04 -20.70 -29.80
C GLN A 71 -8.14 -22.05 -29.07
N GLN A 72 -7.06 -22.84 -29.03
CA GLN A 72 -7.04 -24.21 -28.48
C GLN A 72 -6.26 -24.34 -27.16
N ALA A 73 -5.25 -23.49 -26.94
CA ALA A 73 -4.33 -23.64 -25.81
C ALA A 73 -3.67 -22.32 -25.36
N LEU A 74 -3.11 -22.38 -24.16
CA LEU A 74 -2.20 -21.40 -23.59
C LEU A 74 -0.75 -21.86 -23.85
N LEU A 75 0.02 -21.04 -24.55
CA LEU A 75 1.43 -21.23 -24.83
C LEU A 75 2.25 -20.62 -23.68
N THR A 76 3.12 -21.40 -23.07
CA THR A 76 3.96 -21.01 -21.93
C THR A 76 5.43 -21.30 -22.22
N PRO A 77 6.39 -20.72 -21.47
CA PRO A 77 7.81 -21.10 -21.57
C PRO A 77 8.08 -22.60 -21.32
N THR A 78 7.17 -23.29 -20.63
CA THR A 78 7.27 -24.73 -20.31
C THR A 78 6.56 -25.64 -21.31
N GLY A 79 5.88 -25.08 -22.32
CA GLY A 79 5.11 -25.83 -23.32
C GLY A 79 3.65 -25.39 -23.44
N VAL A 80 2.87 -26.22 -24.12
CA VAL A 80 1.47 -25.95 -24.51
C VAL A 80 0.50 -26.56 -23.48
N VAL A 81 -0.43 -25.75 -22.97
CA VAL A 81 -1.47 -26.18 -22.01
C VAL A 81 -2.85 -26.03 -22.67
N PRO A 82 -3.55 -27.11 -23.06
CA PRO A 82 -4.89 -27.02 -23.64
C PRO A 82 -5.89 -26.40 -22.67
N TRP A 83 -6.82 -25.57 -23.18
CA TRP A 83 -7.81 -24.88 -22.33
C TRP A 83 -8.59 -25.83 -21.41
N ALA A 84 -8.92 -27.03 -21.90
CA ALA A 84 -9.65 -28.05 -21.16
C ALA A 84 -8.91 -28.63 -19.93
N GLU A 85 -7.60 -28.43 -19.81
CA GLU A 85 -6.81 -28.92 -18.68
C GLU A 85 -6.63 -27.90 -17.55
N ILE A 86 -6.91 -26.62 -17.83
CA ILE A 86 -6.84 -25.53 -16.85
C ILE A 86 -8.13 -25.58 -16.01
N SER A 87 -7.99 -25.74 -14.70
CA SER A 87 -9.10 -25.74 -13.75
C SER A 87 -9.23 -24.42 -12.98
N GLU A 88 -8.10 -23.75 -12.74
CA GLU A 88 -7.98 -22.58 -11.86
C GLU A 88 -6.80 -21.71 -12.36
N ILE A 89 -6.88 -20.40 -12.11
CA ILE A 89 -5.75 -19.47 -12.24
C ILE A 89 -5.71 -18.61 -10.98
N GLY A 90 -4.50 -18.30 -10.51
CA GLY A 90 -4.26 -17.45 -9.35
C GLY A 90 -2.95 -16.69 -9.49
N VAL A 91 -2.71 -15.79 -8.53
CA VAL A 91 -1.44 -15.07 -8.38
C VAL A 91 -0.90 -15.36 -6.99
N GLU A 92 0.28 -15.95 -6.91
CA GLU A 92 0.94 -16.31 -5.65
C GLU A 92 2.34 -15.70 -5.64
N ASN A 93 2.70 -14.99 -4.56
CA ASN A 93 3.98 -14.27 -4.43
C ASN A 93 4.29 -13.33 -5.62
N GLY A 94 3.25 -12.80 -6.28
CA GLY A 94 3.36 -11.92 -7.45
C GLY A 94 3.61 -12.64 -8.79
N VAL A 95 3.62 -13.98 -8.82
CA VAL A 95 3.75 -14.80 -10.04
C VAL A 95 2.40 -15.40 -10.39
N ALA A 96 2.03 -15.40 -11.67
CA ALA A 96 0.81 -16.06 -12.13
C ALA A 96 1.01 -17.57 -12.19
N SER A 97 0.03 -18.31 -11.65
CA SER A 97 0.02 -19.77 -11.65
C SER A 97 -1.31 -20.29 -12.19
N ILE A 98 -1.28 -21.44 -12.86
CA ILE A 98 -2.46 -22.15 -13.36
C ILE A 98 -2.51 -23.55 -12.78
N LYS A 99 -3.72 -24.05 -12.53
CA LYS A 99 -3.95 -25.38 -11.95
C LYS A 99 -4.32 -26.38 -13.04
N VAL A 100 -3.31 -27.13 -13.47
CA VAL A 100 -3.38 -28.11 -14.55
C VAL A 100 -3.51 -29.50 -13.94
N ARG A 101 -4.61 -30.22 -14.24
CA ARG A 101 -4.90 -31.56 -13.68
C ARG A 101 -4.77 -31.60 -12.14
N GLN A 102 -5.36 -30.61 -11.45
CA GLN A 102 -5.27 -30.36 -9.99
C GLN A 102 -3.90 -29.97 -9.43
N GLN A 103 -2.83 -29.93 -10.23
CA GLN A 103 -1.52 -29.44 -9.81
C GLN A 103 -1.37 -27.95 -10.16
N TRP A 104 -1.03 -27.10 -9.19
CA TRP A 104 -0.57 -25.75 -9.47
C TRP A 104 0.78 -25.79 -10.18
N ARG A 105 0.93 -24.96 -11.22
CA ARG A 105 2.15 -24.76 -12.00
C ARG A 105 2.31 -23.27 -12.31
N PRO A 106 3.53 -22.71 -12.26
CA PRO A 106 3.75 -21.34 -12.70
C PRO A 106 3.39 -21.22 -14.18
N LEU A 107 2.61 -20.20 -14.53
CA LEU A 107 2.28 -19.86 -15.92
C LEU A 107 3.47 -19.21 -16.64
N THR A 108 4.36 -18.60 -15.85
CA THR A 108 5.38 -17.64 -16.25
C THR A 108 6.52 -17.68 -15.23
N THR A 109 7.74 -17.33 -15.65
CA THR A 109 8.86 -17.03 -14.74
C THR A 109 8.92 -15.54 -14.38
N THR A 110 8.21 -14.71 -15.15
CA THR A 110 8.06 -13.27 -15.00
C THR A 110 6.99 -12.94 -13.93
N TYR A 111 7.17 -11.86 -13.18
CA TYR A 111 6.15 -11.38 -12.24
C TYR A 111 4.94 -10.82 -13.01
N VAL A 112 3.74 -10.91 -12.43
CA VAL A 112 2.48 -10.39 -12.99
C VAL A 112 2.58 -8.94 -13.45
N ARG A 113 3.24 -8.09 -12.65
CA ARG A 113 3.46 -6.67 -12.97
C ARG A 113 4.27 -6.43 -14.24
N ASP A 114 5.14 -7.39 -14.57
CA ASP A 114 6.09 -7.32 -15.66
C ASP A 114 5.52 -7.97 -16.94
N LEU A 115 4.40 -8.70 -16.84
CA LEU A 115 3.63 -9.22 -17.99
C LEU A 115 2.76 -8.13 -18.64
N PRO A 116 2.91 -7.88 -19.96
CA PRO A 116 2.02 -7.00 -20.71
C PRO A 116 0.54 -7.35 -20.58
N ASN A 117 -0.29 -6.38 -20.20
CA ASN A 117 -1.76 -6.49 -20.22
C ASN A 117 -2.33 -7.72 -19.47
N PHE A 118 -1.71 -8.13 -18.35
CA PHE A 118 -2.06 -9.35 -17.61
C PHE A 118 -3.56 -9.55 -17.34
N LEU A 119 -4.31 -8.49 -17.02
CA LEU A 119 -5.76 -8.59 -16.79
C LEU A 119 -6.53 -9.14 -18.00
N VAL A 120 -6.11 -8.80 -19.22
CA VAL A 120 -6.71 -9.32 -20.46
C VAL A 120 -6.41 -10.82 -20.59
N LEU A 121 -5.17 -11.22 -20.32
CA LEU A 121 -4.77 -12.63 -20.29
C LEU A 121 -5.57 -13.42 -19.24
N PHE A 122 -5.66 -12.92 -18.02
CA PHE A 122 -6.42 -13.54 -16.92
C PHE A 122 -7.89 -13.73 -17.30
N THR A 123 -8.55 -12.70 -17.86
CA THR A 123 -9.95 -12.79 -18.29
C THR A 123 -10.15 -13.79 -19.45
N LEU A 124 -9.22 -13.86 -20.41
CA LEU A 124 -9.27 -14.87 -21.47
C LEU A 124 -9.10 -16.30 -20.93
N ILE A 125 -8.24 -16.51 -19.92
CA ILE A 125 -8.06 -17.81 -19.27
C ILE A 125 -9.36 -18.24 -18.56
N GLU A 126 -10.02 -17.33 -17.84
CA GLU A 126 -11.33 -17.60 -17.21
C GLU A 126 -12.42 -17.93 -18.24
N GLU A 127 -12.47 -17.23 -19.38
CA GLU A 127 -13.45 -17.47 -20.44
C GLU A 127 -13.22 -18.80 -21.18
N LEU A 128 -11.96 -19.11 -21.51
CA LEU A 128 -11.64 -20.23 -22.41
C LEU A 128 -11.55 -21.58 -21.70
N LYS A 129 -11.17 -21.62 -20.41
CA LYS A 129 -11.06 -22.88 -19.64
C LYS A 129 -12.39 -23.67 -19.55
N GLY A 130 -13.53 -22.99 -19.64
CA GLY A 130 -14.85 -23.61 -19.68
C GLY A 130 -15.31 -24.03 -21.08
N GLY A 131 -14.88 -23.31 -22.13
CA GLY A 131 -15.45 -23.38 -23.48
C GLY A 131 -15.30 -24.73 -24.19
N ALA A 132 -14.25 -25.49 -23.86
CA ALA A 132 -13.92 -26.76 -24.51
C ALA A 132 -15.01 -27.84 -24.39
N ARG A 133 -15.95 -27.72 -23.44
CA ARG A 133 -17.09 -28.66 -23.29
C ARG A 133 -18.33 -28.31 -24.13
N ALA A 134 -18.36 -27.14 -24.78
CA ALA A 134 -19.55 -26.61 -25.46
C ALA A 134 -19.47 -26.57 -27.00
N SER A 135 -18.34 -26.98 -27.60
CA SER A 135 -18.11 -26.93 -29.05
C SER A 135 -18.84 -28.04 -29.84
N GLY A 136 -20.12 -28.26 -29.54
CA GLY A 136 -21.01 -29.23 -30.19
C GLY A 136 -22.22 -28.60 -30.89
N SER A 137 -22.63 -27.38 -30.51
CA SER A 137 -23.72 -26.64 -31.16
C SER A 137 -23.23 -25.35 -31.82
N ARG A 138 -23.62 -25.13 -33.08
CA ARG A 138 -23.56 -23.81 -33.72
C ARG A 138 -24.74 -22.95 -33.25
N LEU A 139 -24.62 -21.64 -33.51
CA LEU A 139 -25.67 -20.60 -33.43
C LEU A 139 -25.97 -20.02 -32.03
N GLY A 140 -25.94 -18.69 -31.92
CA GLY A 140 -26.82 -17.97 -30.99
C GLY A 140 -26.27 -17.41 -29.66
N TRP A 141 -25.02 -16.92 -29.57
CA TRP A 141 -24.62 -16.11 -28.39
C TRP A 141 -25.15 -14.67 -28.47
N VAL A 142 -26.31 -14.44 -27.84
CA VAL A 142 -26.86 -13.11 -27.57
C VAL A 142 -26.09 -12.45 -26.41
N VAL A 143 -25.87 -11.14 -26.48
CA VAL A 143 -25.18 -10.38 -25.44
C VAL A 143 -26.05 -10.27 -24.18
N GLY A 144 -25.71 -11.04 -23.14
CA GLY A 144 -26.33 -10.99 -21.81
C GLY A 144 -25.25 -10.92 -20.71
N GLY A 145 -25.13 -9.77 -20.04
CA GLY A 145 -23.98 -9.49 -19.16
C GLY A 145 -24.14 -9.96 -17.72
N VAL A 146 -23.41 -11.00 -17.32
CA VAL A 146 -23.21 -11.40 -15.91
C VAL A 146 -21.75 -11.87 -15.69
N ALA A 147 -20.78 -10.94 -15.70
CA ALA A 147 -19.35 -11.28 -15.53
C ALA A 147 -18.49 -10.24 -14.79
N THR A 148 -19.06 -9.12 -14.31
CA THR A 148 -18.29 -7.91 -13.94
C THR A 148 -17.80 -7.87 -12.47
N PHE A 149 -18.11 -8.88 -11.64
CA PHE A 149 -17.98 -8.76 -10.18
C PHE A 149 -16.81 -9.53 -9.51
N LEU A 150 -15.98 -10.25 -10.27
CA LEU A 150 -14.98 -11.17 -9.69
C LEU A 150 -13.51 -10.68 -9.69
N VAL A 151 -13.21 -9.50 -10.23
CA VAL A 151 -11.82 -8.96 -10.23
C VAL A 151 -11.44 -8.36 -8.86
N ILE A 152 -12.40 -7.78 -8.12
CA ILE A 152 -12.15 -7.11 -6.83
C ILE A 152 -11.63 -8.09 -5.76
N ALA A 153 -12.06 -9.35 -5.80
CA ALA A 153 -11.70 -10.38 -4.82
C ALA A 153 -10.24 -10.87 -4.90
N LEU A 154 -9.46 -10.43 -5.90
CA LEU A 154 -8.01 -10.69 -5.98
C LEU A 154 -7.16 -9.54 -5.40
N VAL A 155 -7.75 -8.37 -5.11
CA VAL A 155 -7.08 -7.28 -4.38
C VAL A 155 -7.28 -7.41 -2.87
N ALA A 156 -8.43 -7.95 -2.44
CA ALA A 156 -8.70 -8.33 -1.05
C ALA A 156 -9.14 -9.80 -0.98
N GLY A 157 -8.18 -10.70 -0.72
CA GLY A 157 -8.37 -12.14 -0.88
C GLY A 157 -9.28 -12.81 0.16
N GLY A 158 -10.15 -13.72 -0.32
CA GLY A 158 -10.89 -14.68 0.52
C GLY A 158 -12.39 -14.79 0.19
N ILE A 159 -12.79 -15.88 -0.46
CA ILE A 159 -14.19 -16.36 -0.59
C ILE A 159 -14.72 -16.70 0.83
N VAL A 160 -15.98 -16.56 1.27
CA VAL A 160 -17.35 -16.44 0.69
C VAL A 160 -18.20 -15.51 1.65
N VAL A 161 -19.47 -15.09 1.51
CA VAL A 161 -20.73 -15.55 0.84
C VAL A 161 -21.59 -14.33 0.42
N VAL A 162 -22.56 -14.50 -0.49
CA VAL A 162 -23.49 -13.46 -0.97
C VAL A 162 -24.83 -13.44 -0.19
N LYS A 163 -25.29 -12.25 0.28
CA LYS A 163 -26.67 -11.72 0.09
C LYS A 163 -26.98 -10.44 0.90
N ARG A 164 -27.23 -9.32 0.21
CA ARG A 164 -28.53 -8.58 0.21
C ARG A 164 -28.52 -7.47 -0.85
N LEU A 165 -29.63 -7.28 -1.55
CA LEU A 165 -29.88 -6.10 -2.36
C LEU A 165 -30.54 -5.02 -1.50
N VAL A 166 -30.17 -3.75 -1.70
CA VAL A 166 -31.07 -2.60 -1.59
C VAL A 166 -30.86 -1.72 -2.82
N LYS A 167 -31.93 -1.15 -3.37
CA LYS A 167 -31.88 -0.20 -4.48
C LYS A 167 -31.63 1.21 -3.94
N THR A 168 -30.71 1.94 -4.56
CA THR A 168 -30.88 3.37 -4.86
C THR A 168 -30.08 3.68 -6.11
N GLY A 169 -30.68 4.45 -7.03
CA GLY A 169 -29.98 5.00 -8.19
C GLY A 169 -30.01 6.51 -8.12
N VAL A 170 -28.87 7.15 -8.35
CA VAL A 170 -28.73 8.59 -8.61
C VAL A 170 -28.05 8.75 -9.96
N ARG A 171 -28.44 9.75 -10.74
CA ARG A 171 -28.14 9.84 -12.18
C ARG A 171 -27.78 11.28 -12.56
N GLU A 172 -26.58 11.68 -12.18
CA GLU A 172 -25.97 12.97 -12.47
C GLU A 172 -24.53 12.72 -12.95
N GLY A 173 -23.91 13.57 -13.78
CA GLY A 173 -24.39 14.85 -14.28
C GLY A 173 -23.21 15.74 -14.68
N ILE A 174 -22.29 15.21 -15.49
CA ILE A 174 -21.01 15.89 -15.77
C ILE A 174 -21.22 17.06 -16.73
N THR A 175 -21.44 18.25 -16.17
CA THR A 175 -21.28 19.53 -16.87
C THR A 175 -19.80 19.91 -16.86
N ALA A 176 -19.22 20.17 -18.02
CA ALA A 176 -17.85 20.68 -18.11
C ALA A 176 -17.82 22.18 -17.79
N SER A 177 -17.01 22.57 -16.81
CA SER A 177 -16.76 23.99 -16.53
C SER A 177 -15.80 24.58 -17.56
N GLN A 178 -16.15 25.76 -18.07
CA GLN A 178 -15.43 26.49 -19.11
C GLN A 178 -14.37 27.43 -18.51
N GLU A 179 -13.24 27.59 -19.20
CA GLU A 179 -12.12 28.42 -18.73
C GLU A 179 -12.51 29.91 -18.61
N THR A 180 -12.01 30.58 -17.57
CA THR A 180 -12.16 32.03 -17.34
C THR A 180 -10.79 32.70 -17.41
N PRO A 181 -10.61 33.81 -18.15
CA PRO A 181 -9.29 34.39 -18.41
C PRO A 181 -8.72 35.23 -17.25
N THR A 182 -7.39 35.27 -17.17
CA THR A 182 -6.59 36.06 -16.22
C THR A 182 -6.70 37.57 -16.43
N PRO A 183 -6.93 38.39 -15.38
CA PRO A 183 -6.76 39.84 -15.44
C PRO A 183 -5.31 40.29 -15.14
N THR A 184 -4.89 41.35 -15.83
CA THR A 184 -3.58 42.02 -15.69
C THR A 184 -3.45 42.80 -14.35
N PRO A 185 -2.25 42.91 -13.74
CA PRO A 185 -2.04 43.77 -12.58
C PRO A 185 -2.15 45.27 -12.93
N SER A 186 -2.54 46.08 -11.94
CA SER A 186 -2.47 47.54 -11.97
C SER A 186 -1.78 48.06 -10.72
N ASP A 187 -0.65 48.73 -10.87
CA ASP A 187 0.01 49.44 -9.78
C ASP A 187 -0.82 50.68 -9.38
N THR A 188 -0.96 50.92 -8.07
CA THR A 188 -1.46 52.19 -7.53
C THR A 188 -0.84 52.43 -6.16
N ALA A 189 0.16 53.31 -6.10
CA ALA A 189 0.70 53.78 -4.84
C ALA A 189 -0.28 54.76 -4.18
N SER A 190 -0.63 54.52 -2.91
CA SER A 190 -1.42 55.44 -2.09
C SER A 190 -0.73 55.62 -0.76
N ALA A 191 -0.43 56.87 -0.39
CA ALA A 191 0.20 57.20 0.88
C ALA A 191 -0.87 57.30 1.98
N THR A 192 -0.70 56.52 3.04
CA THR A 192 -1.58 56.51 4.22
C THR A 192 -0.90 57.26 5.37
N PRO A 193 -1.59 58.16 6.10
CA PRO A 193 -1.00 58.92 7.18
C PRO A 193 -0.70 58.08 8.43
N GLU A 194 0.29 58.53 9.20
CA GLU A 194 0.79 57.94 10.43
C GLU A 194 -0.15 58.21 11.63
N PRO A 195 -0.70 57.18 12.30
CA PRO A 195 -1.45 57.35 13.54
C PRO A 195 -0.53 57.19 14.76
N SER A 196 -0.48 58.20 15.63
CA SER A 196 0.20 58.08 16.93
C SER A 196 -0.65 57.25 17.90
N GLU A 197 -0.38 55.95 18.01
CA GLU A 197 -1.04 55.10 19.01
C GLU A 197 -0.46 55.32 20.42
N THR A 198 -1.34 55.69 21.35
CA THR A 198 -1.02 55.80 22.77
C THR A 198 -1.03 54.41 23.40
N TYR A 199 0.16 53.83 23.60
CA TYR A 199 0.35 52.54 24.28
C TYR A 199 -0.25 52.56 25.69
N SER A 200 -1.46 52.01 25.83
CA SER A 200 -1.96 51.50 27.10
C SER A 200 -1.37 50.12 27.33
N PRO A 201 -0.85 49.80 28.53
CA PRO A 201 -0.36 48.46 28.82
C PRO A 201 -1.55 47.49 28.93
N THR A 202 -1.87 46.82 27.82
CA THR A 202 -2.79 45.67 27.84
C THR A 202 -2.17 44.59 28.71
N THR A 203 -2.76 44.34 29.88
CA THR A 203 -2.39 43.21 30.74
C THR A 203 -2.75 41.92 30.00
N GLU A 204 -1.77 41.32 29.34
CA GLU A 204 -1.93 40.07 28.61
C GLU A 204 -2.42 38.98 29.59
N PRO A 205 -3.60 38.38 29.36
CA PRO A 205 -4.16 37.41 30.30
C PRO A 205 -3.34 36.13 30.25
N THR A 206 -2.61 35.83 31.32
CA THR A 206 -1.83 34.59 31.44
C THR A 206 -2.74 33.39 31.16
N PRO A 207 -2.50 32.58 30.11
CA PRO A 207 -3.32 31.42 29.81
C PRO A 207 -3.18 30.42 30.95
N THR A 208 -4.25 30.28 31.73
CA THR A 208 -4.38 29.22 32.74
C THR A 208 -4.96 28.00 32.04
N GLU A 209 -4.13 27.39 31.19
CA GLU A 209 -4.44 26.12 30.54
C GLU A 209 -4.47 25.02 31.60
N GLU A 210 -5.55 24.23 31.65
CA GLU A 210 -5.68 23.16 32.64
C GLU A 210 -4.69 22.03 32.30
N PRO A 211 -3.94 21.47 33.28
CA PRO A 211 -2.94 20.44 33.00
C PRO A 211 -3.56 19.22 32.30
N PHE A 212 -2.95 18.80 31.19
CA PHE A 212 -3.44 17.68 30.38
C PHE A 212 -3.64 16.39 31.19
N ASP A 213 -4.88 15.91 31.23
CA ASP A 213 -5.23 14.62 31.85
C ASP A 213 -4.94 13.46 30.89
N ALA A 214 -3.79 12.83 31.09
CA ALA A 214 -3.37 11.66 30.32
C ALA A 214 -4.32 10.44 30.42
N SER A 215 -5.25 10.38 31.38
CA SER A 215 -6.27 9.32 31.43
C SER A 215 -7.29 9.40 30.28
N THR A 216 -7.43 10.58 29.64
CA THR A 216 -8.24 10.73 28.41
C THR A 216 -7.77 9.85 27.27
N LEU A 217 -6.48 9.46 27.25
CA LEU A 217 -5.87 8.59 26.24
C LEU A 217 -6.30 7.10 26.35
N ASP A 218 -6.99 6.70 27.42
CA ASP A 218 -7.32 5.29 27.67
C ASP A 218 -8.56 4.77 26.89
N ASP A 219 -9.39 5.65 26.29
CA ASP A 219 -10.52 5.27 25.42
C ASP A 219 -10.64 6.16 24.17
N GLU A 220 -11.08 5.57 23.07
CA GLU A 220 -11.37 6.20 21.78
C GLU A 220 -12.44 7.29 21.84
N ASP A 221 -13.37 7.19 22.79
CA ASP A 221 -14.44 8.18 22.96
C ASP A 221 -13.99 9.43 23.76
N THR A 222 -12.79 9.42 24.36
CA THR A 222 -12.21 10.54 25.15
C THR A 222 -10.88 11.08 24.61
N ASP A 223 -10.12 10.26 23.88
CA ASP A 223 -8.82 10.62 23.33
C ASP A 223 -8.93 11.61 22.16
N GLN A 224 -8.44 12.84 22.38
CA GLN A 224 -8.47 13.91 21.39
C GLN A 224 -7.27 13.90 20.43
N THR A 225 -6.29 12.99 20.59
CA THR A 225 -5.12 12.94 19.72
C THR A 225 -5.51 12.62 18.27
N PRO A 226 -5.21 13.49 17.29
CA PRO A 226 -5.48 13.20 15.88
C PRO A 226 -4.69 11.99 15.39
N ILE A 227 -5.35 10.99 14.80
CA ILE A 227 -4.65 9.81 14.25
C ILE A 227 -3.98 10.16 12.92
N THR A 228 -2.86 10.86 13.02
CA THR A 228 -2.07 11.39 11.90
C THR A 228 -0.58 11.19 12.16
N SER A 229 0.25 11.32 11.13
CA SER A 229 1.70 11.25 11.33
C SER A 229 2.26 12.39 12.17
N GLY A 230 1.77 13.63 12.00
CA GLY A 230 2.29 14.79 12.74
C GLY A 230 2.01 14.73 14.24
N ALA A 231 0.89 14.13 14.65
CA ALA A 231 0.49 14.01 16.06
C ALA A 231 1.06 12.77 16.77
N LEU A 232 1.57 11.77 16.04
CA LEU A 232 2.00 10.47 16.61
C LEU A 232 3.46 10.11 16.34
N LEU A 233 4.18 10.86 15.49
CA LEU A 233 5.57 10.60 15.09
C LEU A 233 6.39 11.90 15.10
N ALA A 234 7.40 12.01 15.97
CA ALA A 234 8.28 13.17 15.97
C ALA A 234 9.14 13.24 14.69
N ASP A 235 9.35 14.43 14.11
CA ASP A 235 10.15 14.62 12.87
C ASP A 235 11.59 14.09 12.97
N SER A 236 12.16 14.13 14.18
CA SER A 236 13.47 13.54 14.46
C SER A 236 13.64 13.21 15.94
N PHE A 237 14.44 12.19 16.23
CA PHE A 237 14.86 11.82 17.59
C PHE A 237 16.37 11.63 17.66
N THR A 238 16.95 11.64 18.86
CA THR A 238 18.38 11.36 19.09
C THR A 238 18.54 10.23 20.08
N THR A 239 19.37 9.24 19.77
CA THR A 239 19.59 8.08 20.64
C THR A 239 20.58 8.37 21.76
N ARG A 240 20.71 7.45 22.73
CA ARG A 240 21.63 7.62 23.87
C ARG A 240 23.10 7.55 23.45
N LYS A 241 23.39 7.05 22.24
CA LYS A 241 24.69 7.12 21.56
C LYS A 241 24.89 8.40 20.75
N GLY A 242 24.02 9.40 20.86
CA GLY A 242 24.13 10.69 20.17
C GLY A 242 23.81 10.65 18.67
N VAL A 243 23.27 9.54 18.16
CA VAL A 243 22.91 9.43 16.73
C VAL A 243 21.53 10.05 16.54
N ARG A 244 21.45 11.13 15.76
CA ARG A 244 20.18 11.72 15.33
C ARG A 244 19.57 10.90 14.19
N TYR A 245 18.25 10.71 14.24
CA TYR A 245 17.44 10.06 13.22
C TYR A 245 16.39 11.03 12.73
N ASN A 246 16.27 11.19 11.42
CA ASN A 246 15.29 12.08 10.81
C ASN A 246 14.27 11.23 10.03
N LEU A 247 12.99 11.60 10.12
CA LEU A 247 11.88 10.99 9.38
C LEU A 247 12.12 11.07 7.86
N LYS A 248 11.73 10.02 7.12
CA LYS A 248 11.97 9.84 5.67
C LYS A 248 10.72 9.47 4.87
N GLY A 249 9.66 9.05 5.56
CA GLY A 249 8.37 8.74 4.97
C GLY A 249 7.40 8.26 6.04
N THR A 250 6.13 8.59 5.86
CA THR A 250 5.02 8.24 6.74
C THR A 250 3.93 7.55 5.93
N ARG A 251 3.04 6.81 6.62
CA ARG A 251 1.88 6.18 6.01
C ARG A 251 0.77 6.03 7.05
N SER A 252 -0.47 6.31 6.68
CA SER A 252 -1.63 5.74 7.37
C SER A 252 -2.00 4.44 6.65
N ASP A 253 -2.31 3.40 7.41
CA ASP A 253 -2.42 2.02 6.96
C ASP A 253 -3.66 1.34 7.55
N ASP A 254 -4.40 0.58 6.74
CA ASP A 254 -5.37 -0.41 7.23
C ASP A 254 -4.70 -1.35 8.25
N CYS A 255 -5.40 -1.70 9.32
CA CYS A 255 -4.87 -2.60 10.34
C CYS A 255 -5.52 -3.99 10.33
N PRO A 256 -4.74 -5.09 10.31
CA PRO A 256 -3.31 -5.15 10.06
C PRO A 256 -2.94 -4.86 8.60
N ALA A 257 -1.79 -4.22 8.42
CA ALA A 257 -1.25 -3.90 7.11
C ALA A 257 -0.89 -5.17 6.34
N TRP A 258 -0.91 -5.08 5.01
CA TRP A 258 -0.58 -6.19 4.10
C TRP A 258 0.76 -6.90 4.40
N PHE A 259 1.80 -6.15 4.80
CA PHE A 259 3.15 -6.65 5.11
C PHE A 259 3.25 -7.32 6.49
N GLN A 260 2.19 -7.31 7.29
CA GLN A 260 2.15 -7.98 8.57
C GLN A 260 1.69 -9.41 8.37
N GLU A 261 2.42 -10.36 8.93
CA GLU A 261 2.27 -11.78 8.68
C GLU A 261 1.96 -12.54 9.99
N GLY A 262 1.75 -13.86 9.84
CA GLY A 262 1.72 -14.82 10.94
C GLY A 262 0.91 -14.39 12.18
N ARG A 263 1.60 -14.30 13.30
CA ARG A 263 1.01 -14.07 14.62
C ARG A 263 0.63 -12.59 14.81
N VAL A 264 1.41 -11.65 14.30
CA VAL A 264 1.11 -10.21 14.41
C VAL A 264 -0.19 -9.88 13.68
N ARG A 265 -0.33 -10.29 12.41
CA ARG A 265 -1.56 -10.08 11.62
C ARG A 265 -2.80 -10.65 12.31
N THR A 266 -2.67 -11.82 12.90
CA THR A 266 -3.76 -12.53 13.60
C THR A 266 -4.17 -11.79 14.89
N LEU A 267 -3.21 -11.32 15.68
CA LEU A 267 -3.48 -10.60 16.93
C LEU A 267 -4.10 -9.23 16.71
N LEU A 268 -3.61 -8.46 15.73
CA LEU A 268 -4.17 -7.14 15.41
C LEU A 268 -5.64 -7.23 14.92
N ARG A 269 -5.97 -8.26 14.12
CA ARG A 269 -7.37 -8.60 13.76
C ARG A 269 -8.20 -8.94 15.01
N SER A 270 -7.65 -9.77 15.90
CA SER A 270 -8.34 -10.15 17.15
C SER A 270 -8.58 -8.96 18.09
N GLY A 271 -7.73 -7.94 18.07
CA GLY A 271 -7.90 -6.70 18.81
C GLY A 271 -8.84 -5.69 18.16
N ARG A 272 -9.42 -6.01 16.98
CA ARG A 272 -10.26 -5.10 16.17
C ARG A 272 -9.58 -3.77 15.85
N CYS A 273 -8.27 -3.81 15.66
CA CYS A 273 -7.48 -2.69 15.17
C CYS A 273 -8.07 -2.19 13.83
N LYS A 274 -8.23 -0.87 13.67
CA LYS A 274 -8.81 -0.25 12.47
C LYS A 274 -7.72 0.24 11.52
N GLU A 275 -6.83 1.07 12.05
CA GLU A 275 -5.78 1.79 11.33
C GLU A 275 -4.46 1.75 12.12
N MET A 276 -3.37 2.13 11.47
CA MET A 276 -2.11 2.45 12.15
C MET A 276 -1.35 3.56 11.42
N ILE A 277 -0.55 4.31 12.18
CA ILE A 277 0.40 5.28 11.64
C ILE A 277 1.79 4.64 11.61
N SER A 278 2.33 4.47 10.40
CA SER A 278 3.68 3.95 10.14
C SER A 278 4.64 5.10 9.81
N GLY A 279 5.89 5.01 10.27
CA GLY A 279 6.96 5.96 9.94
C GLY A 279 8.29 5.26 9.68
N VAL A 280 9.10 5.75 8.75
CA VAL A 280 10.48 5.30 8.53
C VAL A 280 11.47 6.43 8.79
N TYR A 281 12.48 6.15 9.59
CA TYR A 281 13.56 7.04 9.96
C TYR A 281 14.89 6.51 9.43
N ALA A 282 15.81 7.42 9.15
CA ALA A 282 17.20 7.12 8.79
C ALA A 282 18.15 7.86 9.72
N SER A 283 19.24 7.21 10.12
CA SER A 283 20.32 7.89 10.85
C SER A 283 20.92 9.01 10.00
N ALA A 284 20.98 10.22 10.57
CA ALA A 284 21.51 11.41 9.93
C ALA A 284 23.01 11.24 9.63
N ASN A 285 23.50 12.00 8.64
CA ASN A 285 24.92 12.07 8.24
C ASN A 285 25.59 10.70 7.96
N SER A 286 24.79 9.65 7.72
CA SER A 286 25.24 8.27 7.56
C SER A 286 25.23 7.86 6.08
N THR A 287 26.25 7.11 5.66
CA THR A 287 26.34 6.50 4.31
C THR A 287 25.56 5.18 4.27
N LYS A 288 25.24 4.65 3.09
CA LYS A 288 24.58 3.33 2.96
C LYS A 288 25.33 2.21 3.71
N ASN A 289 26.65 2.32 3.87
CA ASN A 289 27.50 1.32 4.53
C ASN A 289 27.43 1.35 6.06
N ASN A 290 26.85 2.39 6.67
CA ASN A 290 26.72 2.51 8.13
C ASN A 290 25.39 3.10 8.61
N ARG A 291 24.43 3.33 7.70
CA ARG A 291 23.11 3.89 8.02
C ARG A 291 22.21 2.85 8.65
N ILE A 292 21.57 3.24 9.74
CA ILE A 292 20.51 2.48 10.38
C ILE A 292 19.17 3.04 9.90
N MET A 293 18.29 2.14 9.47
CA MET A 293 16.90 2.42 9.15
C MET A 293 16.03 1.93 10.30
N VAL A 294 15.09 2.74 10.76
CA VAL A 294 14.14 2.38 11.83
C VAL A 294 12.71 2.58 11.33
N VAL A 295 11.88 1.56 11.47
CA VAL A 295 10.43 1.63 11.22
C VAL A 295 9.71 1.71 12.55
N ILE A 296 8.82 2.68 12.70
CA ILE A 296 7.90 2.85 13.82
C ILE A 296 6.48 2.54 13.33
N ARG A 297 5.66 1.94 14.18
CA ARG A 297 4.21 1.83 14.00
C ARG A 297 3.52 2.21 15.30
N VAL A 298 2.58 3.14 15.23
CA VAL A 298 1.70 3.56 16.32
C VAL A 298 0.30 3.07 16.00
N ILE A 299 -0.27 2.29 16.91
CA ILE A 299 -1.47 1.48 16.65
C ILE A 299 -2.53 1.81 17.73
N PRO A 300 -3.50 2.69 17.45
CA PRO A 300 -4.62 2.93 18.35
C PRO A 300 -5.58 1.72 18.36
N PHE A 301 -6.04 1.35 19.55
CA PHE A 301 -7.18 0.45 19.75
C PHE A 301 -8.37 1.26 20.25
N LYS A 302 -9.55 0.62 20.41
CA LYS A 302 -10.66 1.31 21.08
C LYS A 302 -10.25 1.74 22.50
N ASP A 303 -9.66 0.84 23.26
CA ASP A 303 -9.43 1.07 24.69
C ASP A 303 -8.09 0.47 25.16
N SER A 304 -7.55 1.03 26.23
CA SER A 304 -6.33 0.61 26.93
C SER A 304 -6.36 -0.87 27.33
N SER A 305 -7.51 -1.40 27.74
CA SER A 305 -7.62 -2.82 28.07
C SER A 305 -7.51 -3.73 26.83
N THR A 306 -8.00 -3.29 25.67
CA THR A 306 -7.85 -3.98 24.38
C THR A 306 -6.43 -3.85 23.82
N ALA A 307 -5.84 -2.65 23.92
CA ALA A 307 -4.44 -2.42 23.59
C ALA A 307 -3.53 -3.36 24.39
N LYS A 308 -3.68 -3.39 25.73
CA LYS A 308 -2.91 -4.27 26.61
C LYS A 308 -3.12 -5.76 26.31
N ARG A 309 -4.38 -6.22 26.18
CA ARG A 309 -4.71 -7.63 25.83
C ARG A 309 -4.09 -8.09 24.51
N THR A 310 -3.84 -7.15 23.58
CA THR A 310 -3.18 -7.41 22.30
C THR A 310 -1.66 -7.38 22.47
N PHE A 311 -1.13 -6.35 23.13
CA PHE A 311 0.29 -6.21 23.49
C PHE A 311 0.85 -7.42 24.23
N ASP A 312 0.18 -7.89 25.29
CA ASP A 312 0.60 -9.03 26.13
C ASP A 312 0.80 -10.33 25.33
N LYS A 313 0.34 -10.40 24.08
CA LYS A 313 0.43 -11.55 23.18
C LYS A 313 1.35 -11.31 21.98
N LEU A 314 1.73 -10.06 21.69
CA LEU A 314 2.51 -9.69 20.50
C LEU A 314 4.00 -10.02 20.71
N PRO A 315 4.67 -10.64 19.72
CA PRO A 315 6.10 -10.94 19.80
C PRO A 315 6.92 -9.66 19.54
N ALA A 316 7.56 -9.15 20.59
CA ALA A 316 8.44 -7.98 20.50
C ALA A 316 9.61 -8.22 19.53
N GLY A 317 9.86 -7.26 18.64
CA GLY A 317 10.94 -7.34 17.65
C GLY A 317 10.78 -8.42 16.56
N SER A 318 9.60 -9.05 16.41
CA SER A 318 9.41 -10.11 15.42
C SER A 318 9.49 -9.62 13.96
N ARG A 319 9.89 -10.52 13.06
CA ARG A 319 9.80 -10.32 11.61
C ARG A 319 8.35 -10.26 11.11
N ASP A 320 7.39 -10.89 11.80
CA ASP A 320 5.94 -10.82 11.53
C ASP A 320 5.39 -9.38 11.43
N TRP A 321 6.06 -8.39 12.02
CA TRP A 321 5.69 -6.98 11.92
C TRP A 321 5.88 -6.40 10.52
N GLY A 322 6.71 -7.03 9.67
CA GLY A 322 7.16 -6.52 8.38
C GLY A 322 8.06 -5.29 8.49
N PHE A 323 8.73 -4.91 7.40
CA PHE A 323 9.50 -3.67 7.32
C PHE A 323 8.95 -2.76 6.22
N MET A 324 8.70 -1.48 6.56
CA MET A 324 8.30 -0.47 5.59
C MET A 324 9.54 0.21 5.01
N CYS A 325 9.69 0.23 3.69
CA CYS A 325 10.79 0.92 3.02
C CYS A 325 10.29 2.22 2.38
N PRO A 326 11.06 3.32 2.40
CA PRO A 326 10.72 4.52 1.65
C PRO A 326 10.75 4.24 0.15
N LEU A 327 9.86 4.86 -0.64
CA LEU A 327 9.83 4.62 -2.10
C LEU A 327 11.07 5.16 -2.83
N LYS A 328 11.74 6.18 -2.26
CA LYS A 328 12.90 6.86 -2.83
C LYS A 328 13.88 7.23 -1.70
N GLY A 329 15.17 7.34 -2.03
CA GLY A 329 16.20 7.77 -1.08
C GLY A 329 16.66 6.67 -0.10
N PRO A 330 17.11 7.04 1.11
CA PRO A 330 17.65 6.09 2.09
C PRO A 330 16.75 4.88 2.36
N GLY A 331 17.31 3.68 2.20
CA GLY A 331 16.60 2.42 2.50
C GLY A 331 15.60 1.95 1.45
N SER A 332 15.39 2.65 0.32
CA SER A 332 14.41 2.21 -0.67
C SER A 332 14.71 0.85 -1.31
N GLY A 333 16.00 0.49 -1.40
CA GLY A 333 16.43 -0.83 -1.88
C GLY A 333 16.12 -1.99 -0.93
N LEU A 334 15.75 -1.74 0.32
CA LEU A 334 15.54 -2.80 1.33
C LEU A 334 14.30 -3.67 1.08
N CYS A 335 13.33 -3.18 0.29
CA CYS A 335 12.14 -3.94 -0.10
C CYS A 335 12.28 -4.54 -1.51
N ALA A 336 13.49 -4.56 -2.09
CA ALA A 336 13.77 -5.34 -3.28
C ALA A 336 13.75 -6.85 -2.97
N ASN A 337 13.39 -7.67 -3.96
CA ASN A 337 13.31 -9.13 -3.81
C ASN A 337 14.71 -9.77 -3.77
N GLY A 338 14.83 -10.92 -3.09
CA GLY A 338 16.07 -11.71 -3.03
C GLY A 338 17.04 -11.27 -1.93
N ARG A 339 18.35 -11.56 -2.11
CA ARG A 339 19.37 -11.40 -1.05
C ARG A 339 19.53 -9.96 -0.52
N GLY A 340 19.15 -8.96 -1.31
CA GLY A 340 19.15 -7.54 -0.94
C GLY A 340 17.97 -7.08 -0.08
N SER A 341 17.03 -7.98 0.24
CA SER A 341 15.84 -7.70 1.03
C SER A 341 16.15 -7.54 2.53
N TRP A 342 15.40 -6.70 3.24
CA TRP A 342 15.41 -6.59 4.71
C TRP A 342 15.23 -7.94 5.43
N SER A 343 14.59 -8.91 4.76
CA SER A 343 14.39 -10.27 5.27
C SER A 343 15.68 -11.09 5.44
N SER A 344 16.82 -10.67 4.85
CA SER A 344 18.14 -11.24 5.14
C SER A 344 18.86 -10.56 6.32
N ALA A 345 18.53 -9.28 6.62
CA ALA A 345 19.25 -8.49 7.62
C ALA A 345 19.10 -9.04 9.05
N TYR A 346 20.13 -8.79 9.87
CA TYR A 346 19.95 -8.81 11.31
C TYR A 346 19.07 -7.61 11.73
N ILE A 347 17.96 -7.90 12.41
CA ILE A 347 17.02 -6.88 12.89
C ILE A 347 16.94 -6.92 14.41
N TRP A 348 16.67 -5.79 15.03
CA TRP A 348 16.27 -5.71 16.44
C TRP A 348 15.07 -4.78 16.57
N GLY A 349 14.23 -4.98 17.59
CA GLY A 349 13.04 -4.16 17.76
C GLY A 349 12.43 -4.25 19.15
N TRP A 350 11.48 -3.37 19.40
CA TRP A 350 10.73 -3.31 20.64
C TRP A 350 9.22 -3.26 20.35
N THR A 351 8.44 -3.51 21.40
CA THR A 351 7.01 -3.22 21.40
C THR A 351 6.66 -2.71 22.79
N GLN A 352 5.77 -1.73 22.89
CA GLN A 352 5.30 -1.14 24.13
C GLN A 352 3.79 -0.87 24.05
N HIS A 353 3.13 -0.97 25.19
CA HIS A 353 1.77 -0.49 25.42
C HIS A 353 1.84 0.87 26.13
N ASN A 354 1.04 1.84 25.70
CA ASN A 354 0.84 3.10 26.41
C ASN A 354 -0.59 3.60 26.17
N HIS A 355 -1.40 3.71 27.22
CA HIS A 355 -2.85 3.95 27.13
C HIS A 355 -3.52 3.09 26.05
N ARG A 356 -4.46 3.60 25.23
CA ARG A 356 -5.07 2.81 24.14
C ARG A 356 -4.14 2.47 22.96
N TYR A 357 -2.85 2.79 23.03
CA TYR A 357 -1.89 2.57 21.94
C TYR A 357 -0.97 1.37 22.18
N VAL A 358 -0.66 0.67 21.08
CA VAL A 358 0.52 -0.20 20.98
C VAL A 358 1.50 0.41 20.00
N ILE A 359 2.75 0.55 20.41
CA ILE A 359 3.85 1.07 19.59
C ILE A 359 4.82 -0.08 19.32
N ALA A 360 5.19 -0.27 18.06
CA ALA A 360 6.16 -1.30 17.64
C ALA A 360 7.27 -0.67 16.80
N THR A 361 8.53 -1.04 17.08
CA THR A 361 9.69 -0.55 16.34
C THR A 361 10.56 -1.70 15.83
N LEU A 362 11.12 -1.56 14.63
CA LEU A 362 12.17 -2.41 14.08
C LEU A 362 13.32 -1.54 13.55
N ALA A 363 14.56 -1.90 13.86
CA ALA A 363 15.78 -1.28 13.35
C ALA A 363 16.68 -2.31 12.66
N LEU A 364 17.32 -1.90 11.57
CA LEU A 364 18.32 -2.67 10.82
C LEU A 364 19.31 -1.75 10.09
N TYR A 365 20.44 -2.28 9.63
CA TYR A 365 21.39 -1.53 8.80
C TYR A 365 21.04 -1.61 7.30
N GLU A 366 21.20 -0.51 6.56
CA GLU A 366 20.87 -0.45 5.12
C GLU A 366 21.78 -1.35 4.24
N ASN A 367 22.98 -1.68 4.72
CA ASN A 367 23.88 -2.67 4.09
C ASN A 367 23.59 -4.12 4.51
N LEU A 368 22.51 -4.36 5.26
CA LEU A 368 22.06 -5.68 5.75
C LEU A 368 23.03 -6.36 6.73
N ALA A 369 23.98 -5.61 7.31
CA ALA A 369 25.01 -6.16 8.19
C ALA A 369 24.44 -7.02 9.33
N ASP A 370 25.01 -8.20 9.51
CA ASP A 370 24.74 -9.14 10.59
C ASP A 370 25.96 -9.28 11.54
N GLY A 371 25.71 -9.90 12.70
CA GLY A 371 26.72 -10.10 13.74
C GLY A 371 26.50 -9.26 15.02
N SER A 372 27.13 -9.70 16.10
CA SER A 372 26.90 -9.21 17.47
C SER A 372 27.22 -7.72 17.69
N SER A 373 28.13 -7.15 16.89
CA SER A 373 28.49 -5.72 16.92
C SER A 373 27.37 -4.78 16.48
N THR A 374 26.41 -5.27 15.68
CA THR A 374 25.27 -4.47 15.21
C THR A 374 24.23 -4.25 16.31
N LYS A 375 23.98 -5.29 17.13
CA LYS A 375 22.89 -5.33 18.12
C LYS A 375 22.87 -4.10 19.04
N PRO A 376 23.96 -3.65 19.68
CA PRO A 376 23.91 -2.49 20.59
C PRO A 376 23.45 -1.18 19.93
N TRP A 377 23.67 -1.02 18.62
CA TRP A 377 23.22 0.15 17.88
C TRP A 377 21.76 0.01 17.46
N LEU A 378 21.35 -1.16 16.96
CA LEU A 378 19.94 -1.41 16.62
C LEU A 378 19.03 -1.38 17.85
N THR A 379 19.50 -1.86 19.01
CA THR A 379 18.76 -1.79 20.28
C THR A 379 18.57 -0.37 20.77
N ASP A 380 19.60 0.49 20.71
CA ASP A 380 19.53 1.91 21.09
C ASP A 380 18.64 2.71 20.12
N ALA A 381 18.80 2.49 18.81
CA ALA A 381 17.99 3.13 17.77
C ALA A 381 16.50 2.78 17.87
N SER A 382 16.17 1.48 18.00
CA SER A 382 14.78 1.04 18.12
C SER A 382 14.15 1.40 19.47
N LYS A 383 14.91 1.60 20.56
CA LYS A 383 14.36 2.06 21.85
C LYS A 383 14.11 3.56 21.85
N ALA A 384 15.03 4.38 21.36
CA ALA A 384 14.82 5.82 21.25
C ALA A 384 13.65 6.15 20.30
N ALA A 385 13.49 5.40 19.22
CA ALA A 385 12.32 5.48 18.35
C ALA A 385 11.00 5.16 19.07
N LEU A 386 11.01 4.15 19.95
CA LEU A 386 9.84 3.77 20.76
C LEU A 386 9.49 4.84 21.81
N GLU A 387 10.48 5.61 22.25
CA GLU A 387 10.37 6.71 23.22
C GLU A 387 9.99 8.05 22.56
N ALA A 388 10.02 8.15 21.22
CA ALA A 388 9.77 9.38 20.44
C ALA A 388 8.53 9.28 19.53
N ALA A 389 7.54 8.47 19.93
CA ALA A 389 6.31 8.22 19.19
C ALA A 389 5.13 7.93 20.14
N GLY A 390 3.90 8.07 19.63
CA GLY A 390 2.67 7.96 20.41
C GLY A 390 2.03 9.32 20.72
N PRO A 391 0.93 9.35 21.51
CA PRO A 391 0.08 10.54 21.68
C PRO A 391 0.77 11.73 22.35
N MET A 392 1.82 11.50 23.17
CA MET A 392 2.57 12.58 23.79
C MET A 392 3.32 13.46 22.77
N VAL A 393 3.55 13.00 21.54
CA VAL A 393 4.09 13.87 20.46
C VAL A 393 3.15 15.06 20.19
N TYR A 394 1.84 14.88 20.36
CA TYR A 394 0.84 15.94 20.27
C TYR A 394 0.70 16.74 21.59
N HIS A 395 0.60 16.05 22.73
CA HIS A 395 0.33 16.67 24.04
C HIS A 395 1.57 17.25 24.78
N ASP A 396 2.79 17.01 24.30
CA ASP A 396 4.01 17.69 24.77
C ASP A 396 4.35 18.94 23.91
N THR A 397 3.56 19.24 22.86
CA THR A 397 3.86 20.30 21.87
C THR A 397 2.77 21.36 21.70
N ASN A 398 1.61 21.16 22.32
CA ASN A 398 0.52 22.14 22.46
C ASN A 398 0.26 22.26 23.96
#